data_AF-A0A162PB88-F1
#
_entry.id   AF-A0A162PB88-F1
#
_cell.length_a   1.000
_cell.length_b   1.000
_cell.length_c   1.000
_cell.angle_alpha   90.00
_cell.angle_beta   90.00
_cell.angle_gamma   90.00
#
_symmetry.space_group_name_H-M   'P 1'
#
loop_
_entity.id
_entity.type
_entity.pdbx_description
1 polymer ?
#
loop_
_entity_poly.entity_id
_entity_poly.type
_entity_poly.pdbx_seq_one_letter_code
_entity_poly.pdbx_strand_id
1 'polypeptide(L)' 'MSQSEAARVLGLSRRRLHELVHGQRAMSPDTAIRCARQFGIDAAFWLTHQAAWDSFHAWKRLCAPRASSSL' A
#
# COMPACT_ATOMS: atom_id res chain seq x y z
N MET A 1 5.98 4.82 18.35
CA MET A 1 5.02 3.71 18.20
C MET A 1 5.71 2.52 17.55
N SER A 2 5.54 1.32 18.08
CA SER A 2 6.04 0.08 17.44
C SER A 2 5.06 -0.45 16.39
N GLN A 3 5.47 -1.35 15.48
CA GLN A 3 4.53 -1.99 14.54
C GLN A 3 3.44 -2.80 15.27
N SER A 4 3.77 -3.43 16.40
CA SER A 4 2.76 -4.16 17.20
C SER A 4 1.70 -3.21 17.77
N GLU A 5 2.13 -2.05 18.25
CA GLU A 5 1.24 -1.02 18.76
C GLU A 5 0.39 -0.40 17.65
N ALA A 6 1.00 -0.05 16.51
CA ALA A 6 0.32 0.43 15.30
C ALA A 6 -0.77 -0.55 14.83
N ALA A 7 -0.43 -1.84 14.75
CA ALA A 7 -1.39 -2.87 14.34
C ALA A 7 -2.58 -2.94 15.31
N ARG A 8 -2.32 -2.86 16.63
CA ARG A 8 -3.36 -2.85 17.65
C ARG A 8 -4.29 -1.64 17.51
N VAL A 9 -3.75 -0.42 17.40
CA VAL A 9 -4.58 0.79 17.33
C VAL A 9 -5.37 0.89 16.01
N LEU A 10 -4.82 0.36 14.92
CA LEU A 10 -5.52 0.27 13.64
C LEU A 10 -6.50 -0.91 13.56
N GLY A 11 -6.50 -1.81 14.54
CA GLY A 11 -7.30 -3.04 14.52
C GLY A 11 -6.92 -3.99 13.37
N LEU A 12 -5.62 -4.05 13.04
CA LEU A 12 -5.05 -4.92 12.01
C LEU A 12 -4.24 -6.05 12.66
N SER A 13 -4.07 -7.16 11.96
CA SER A 13 -3.07 -8.14 12.36
C SER A 13 -1.66 -7.58 12.15
N ARG A 14 -0.69 -8.01 12.98
CA ARG A 14 0.72 -7.62 12.81
C ARG A 14 1.25 -7.98 11.43
N ARG A 15 0.87 -9.14 10.90
CA ARG A 15 1.22 -9.57 9.53
C ARG A 15 0.71 -8.57 8.48
N ARG A 16 -0.55 -8.14 8.57
CA ARG A 16 -1.13 -7.20 7.60
C ARG A 16 -0.38 -5.87 7.62
N LEU A 17 -0.09 -5.34 8.81
CA LEU A 17 0.68 -4.10 8.91
C LEU A 17 2.12 -4.28 8.40
N HIS A 18 2.77 -5.39 8.72
CA HIS A 18 4.11 -5.71 8.21
C HIS A 18 4.13 -5.74 6.68
N GLU A 19 3.20 -6.44 6.04
CA GLU A 19 3.07 -6.47 4.58
C GLU A 19 2.84 -5.08 3.98
N LEU A 20 2.03 -4.24 4.65
CA LEU A 20 1.77 -2.88 4.21
C LEU A 20 3.05 -2.03 4.28
N VAL A 21 3.80 -2.09 5.39
CA VAL A 21 5.05 -1.36 5.61
C VAL A 21 6.13 -1.79 4.61
N HIS A 22 6.19 -3.07 4.27
CA HIS A 22 7.16 -3.60 3.30
C HIS A 22 6.68 -3.55 1.84
N GLY A 23 5.54 -2.92 1.56
CA GLY A 23 5.00 -2.79 0.20
C GLY A 23 4.58 -4.13 -0.44
N GLN A 24 4.43 -5.18 0.36
CA GLN A 24 3.98 -6.51 -0.07
C GLN A 24 2.46 -6.59 -0.18
N ARG A 25 1.74 -5.61 0.40
CA ARG A 25 0.29 -5.46 0.32
C ARG A 25 -0.06 -4.01 -0.02
N ALA A 26 -0.98 -3.85 -0.96
CA ALA A 26 -1.55 -2.55 -1.29
C ALA A 26 -2.40 -1.99 -0.14
N MET A 27 -2.37 -0.66 0.03
CA MET A 27 -3.29 0.08 0.88
C MET A 27 -4.73 -0.11 0.38
N SER A 28 -5.58 -0.71 1.22
CA SER A 28 -7.02 -0.81 0.95
C SER A 28 -7.79 0.40 1.47
N PRO A 29 -9.00 0.69 0.95
CA PRO A 29 -9.88 1.73 1.50
C PRO A 29 -10.20 1.54 3.00
N ASP A 30 -10.45 0.30 3.45
CA ASP A 30 -10.63 -0.02 4.89
C ASP A 30 -9.41 0.39 5.72
N THR A 31 -8.20 0.07 5.25
CA THR A 31 -6.95 0.43 5.95
C THR A 31 -6.74 1.94 5.95
N ALA A 32 -7.02 2.61 4.85
CA ALA A 32 -6.93 4.07 4.74
C ALA A 32 -7.89 4.78 5.71
N ILE A 33 -9.14 4.31 5.84
CA ILE A 33 -10.11 4.87 6.79
C ILE A 33 -9.66 4.65 8.24
N ARG A 34 -9.10 3.47 8.56
CA ARG A 34 -8.53 3.20 9.89
C ARG A 34 -7.37 4.15 10.20
N CYS A 35 -6.46 4.35 9.25
CA CYS A 35 -5.37 5.32 9.37
C CYS A 35 -5.90 6.75 9.54
N ALA A 36 -6.94 7.14 8.81
CA ALA A 36 -7.52 8.47 8.94
C ALA A 36 -8.10 8.73 10.33
N ARG A 37 -8.84 7.76 10.87
CA ARG A 37 -9.38 7.85 12.23
C ARG A 37 -8.30 7.88 13.31
N GLN A 38 -7.18 7.19 13.09
CA GLN A 38 -6.13 7.04 14.10
C GLN A 38 -5.06 8.13 14.04
N PHE A 39 -4.76 8.67 12.85
CA PHE A 39 -3.66 9.60 12.61
C PHE A 39 -4.12 11.00 12.15
N GLY A 40 -5.42 11.19 11.91
CA GLY A 40 -5.97 12.50 11.51
C GLY A 40 -5.59 12.93 10.09
N ILE A 41 -5.15 11.99 9.25
CA ILE A 41 -4.79 12.24 7.85
C ILE A 41 -5.85 11.60 6.95
N ASP A 42 -6.47 12.41 6.08
CA ASP A 42 -7.57 11.99 5.22
C ASP A 42 -7.32 10.66 4.49
N ALA A 43 -8.36 9.83 4.36
CA ALA A 43 -8.26 8.55 3.65
C ALA A 43 -7.81 8.73 2.19
N ALA A 44 -8.18 9.86 1.56
CA ALA A 44 -7.77 10.21 0.20
C ALA A 44 -6.25 10.39 0.06
N PHE A 45 -5.56 10.88 1.09
CA PHE A 45 -4.10 10.98 1.10
C PHE A 45 -3.47 9.60 0.87
N TRP A 46 -3.87 8.60 1.68
CA TRP A 46 -3.34 7.25 1.60
C TRP A 46 -3.65 6.58 0.25
N LEU A 47 -4.87 6.75 -0.25
CA LEU A 47 -5.31 6.13 -1.49
C LEU A 47 -4.66 6.78 -2.72
N THR A 48 -4.39 8.09 -2.70
CA THR A 48 -3.69 8.77 -3.79
C THR A 48 -2.26 8.27 -3.92
N HIS A 49 -1.57 8.03 -2.80
CA HIS A 49 -0.22 7.44 -2.82
C HIS A 49 -0.23 6.02 -3.38
N GLN A 50 -1.23 5.20 -3.00
CA GLN A 50 -1.40 3.87 -3.55
C GLN A 50 -1.65 3.91 -5.06
N ALA A 51 -2.55 4.78 -5.53
CA ALA A 51 -2.85 4.94 -6.95
C ALA A 51 -1.62 5.38 -7.76
N ALA A 52 -0.81 6.30 -7.24
CA ALA A 52 0.44 6.72 -7.87
C ALA A 52 1.45 5.57 -7.98
N TRP A 53 1.61 4.79 -6.90
CA TRP A 53 2.46 3.60 -6.88
C TRP A 53 2.02 2.57 -7.92
N ASP A 54 0.72 2.25 -7.95
CA ASP A 54 0.14 1.27 -8.86
C ASP A 54 0.27 1.71 -10.32
N SER A 55 0.04 3.00 -10.58
CA SER A 55 0.18 3.59 -11.93
C SER A 55 1.62 3.51 -12.42
N PHE A 56 2.59 3.86 -11.58
CA PHE A 56 4.01 3.76 -11.93
C PHE A 56 4.42 2.31 -12.23
N HIS A 57 4.00 1.35 -11.40
CA HIS A 57 4.34 -0.06 -11.61
C HIS A 57 3.63 -0.66 -12.83
N ALA A 58 2.39 -0.26 -13.08
CA ALA A 58 1.66 -0.65 -14.28
C ALA A 58 2.36 -0.10 -15.53
N TRP A 59 2.71 1.18 -15.54
CA TRP A 59 3.47 1.80 -16.62
C TRP A 59 4.79 1.07 -16.85
N LYS A 60 5.55 0.80 -15.79
CA LYS A 60 6.83 0.07 -15.90
C LYS A 60 6.67 -1.32 -16.52
N ARG A 61 5.60 -2.05 -16.20
CA ARG A 61 5.32 -3.37 -16.81
C ARG A 61 4.88 -3.27 -18.26
N LEU A 62 4.07 -2.27 -18.60
CA LEU A 62 3.50 -2.11 -19.95
C LEU A 62 4.47 -1.47 -20.95
N CYS A 63 5.36 -0.60 -20.48
CA CYS A 63 6.34 0.10 -21.29
C CYS A 63 7.73 -0.54 -21.28
N ALA A 64 7.95 -1.58 -20.46
CA ALA A 64 9.17 -2.38 -20.57
C ALA A 64 9.22 -3.03 -21.96
N PRO A 65 10.36 -2.95 -22.68
CA PRO A 65 10.50 -3.62 -23.95
C PRO A 65 10.23 -5.11 -23.74
N ARG A 66 9.30 -5.68 -24.53
CA ARG A 66 9.09 -7.14 -24.56
C ARG A 66 10.45 -7.75 -24.83
N ALA A 67 10.99 -8.49 -23.86
CA ALA A 67 12.17 -9.29 -24.09
C ALA A 67 11.88 -10.14 -25.33
N SER A 68 12.68 -9.95 -26.39
CA SER A 68 12.56 -10.69 -27.63
C SER A 68 12.61 -12.17 -27.27
N SER A 69 11.47 -12.83 -27.37
CA SER A 69 11.38 -14.28 -27.28
C SER A 69 12.09 -14.81 -28.52
N SER A 70 13.39 -15.01 -28.42
CA SER A 70 14.19 -15.70 -29.43
C SER A 70 13.73 -17.14 -29.51
N LEU A 71 13.05 -17.46 -30.61
CA LEU A 71 12.90 -18.82 -31.15
C LEU A 71 14.27 -19.34 -31.61
#